data_AF-G0PNT1-F1
#
_entry.id   AF-G0PNT1-F1
#
_cell.length_a   1.000
_cell.length_b   1.000
_cell.length_c   1.000
_cell.angle_alpha   90.00
_cell.angle_beta   90.00
_cell.angle_gamma   90.00
#
_symmetry.space_group_name_H-M   'P 1'
#
loop_
_entity.id
_entity.type
_entity.pdbx_description
1 polymer ?
#
loop_
_entity_poly.entity_id
_entity_poly.type
_entity_poly.pdbx_seq_one_letter_code
_entity_poly.pdbx_strand_id
1 'polypeptide(L)'
;MAIKDGIDKGLLEMDRNGKLKKTKGVDNDAIIKQIIIDNLDVTGGYKKESLYETLAWHTIVFPVTICRYIKWNIQWYWRFSVQKEELDDEAKLYLIRRYLGVSQLEFDQRYEADIDNLFERECWIKENCLVWKAEKDAAEQEKMAQSGRYKRYKRYMKNAGTISFVDEE
;
A
#
# COMPACT_ATOMS: atom_id res chain seq x y z
N MET A 1 3.39 7.41 -17.44
CA MET A 1 4.37 7.24 -16.35
C MET A 1 5.78 7.27 -16.94
N ALA A 2 6.15 6.30 -17.77
CA ALA A 2 7.46 6.23 -18.43
C ALA A 2 7.94 7.50 -19.17
N ILE A 3 7.06 8.23 -19.87
CA ILE A 3 7.45 9.49 -20.55
C ILE A 3 7.81 10.59 -19.53
N LYS A 4 7.09 10.68 -18.41
CA LYS A 4 7.39 11.65 -17.35
C LYS A 4 8.69 11.28 -16.64
N ASP A 5 8.87 10.01 -16.30
CA ASP A 5 10.11 9.50 -15.69
C ASP A 5 11.33 9.71 -16.61
N GLY A 6 11.16 9.59 -17.93
CA GLY A 6 12.23 9.85 -18.91
C GLY A 6 12.59 11.34 -19.03
N ILE A 7 11.63 12.25 -18.81
CA ILE A 7 11.88 13.70 -18.74
C ILE A 7 12.56 14.05 -17.42
N ASP A 8 12.12 13.47 -16.30
CA ASP A 8 12.70 13.70 -14.97
C ASP A 8 14.15 13.19 -14.89
N LYS A 9 14.47 12.11 -15.61
CA LYS A 9 15.84 11.58 -15.78
C LYS A 9 16.68 12.35 -16.81
N GLY A 10 16.11 13.36 -17.48
CA GLY A 10 16.81 14.18 -18.49
C GLY A 10 17.09 13.48 -19.82
N LEU A 11 16.44 12.34 -20.08
CA LEU A 11 16.67 11.49 -21.26
C LEU A 11 15.75 11.85 -22.44
N LEU A 12 14.65 12.57 -22.18
CA LEU A 12 13.67 12.99 -23.18
C LEU A 12 13.34 14.47 -23.01
N GLU A 13 13.29 15.21 -24.12
CA GLU A 13 12.85 16.62 -24.14
C GLU A 13 11.43 16.74 -24.70
N MET A 14 10.59 17.55 -24.07
CA MET A 14 9.29 17.96 -24.63
C MET A 14 9.39 19.34 -25.29
N ASP A 15 8.69 19.49 -26.40
CA ASP A 15 8.47 20.78 -27.04
C ASP A 15 7.45 21.63 -26.25
N ARG A 16 7.43 22.95 -26.46
CA ARG A 16 6.47 23.89 -25.83
C ARG A 16 5.00 23.53 -26.08
N ASN A 17 4.75 22.75 -27.14
CA ASN A 17 3.43 22.27 -27.53
C ASN A 17 3.05 20.92 -26.88
N GLY A 18 3.86 20.39 -25.95
CA GLY A 18 3.57 19.15 -25.21
C GLY A 18 3.80 17.86 -26.01
N LYS A 19 4.55 17.91 -27.13
CA LYS A 19 4.94 16.75 -27.92
C LYS A 19 6.43 16.42 -27.67
N LEU A 20 6.80 15.15 -27.79
CA LEU A 20 8.20 14.72 -27.69
C LEU A 20 9.03 15.31 -28.83
N LYS A 21 10.13 15.97 -28.49
CA LYS A 21 11.05 16.56 -29.46
C LYS A 21 11.87 15.43 -30.10
N LYS A 22 11.82 15.32 -31.42
CA LYS A 22 12.60 14.34 -32.18
C LYS A 22 14.03 14.87 -32.36
N THR A 23 14.97 14.39 -31.55
CA THR A 23 16.38 14.74 -31.65
C THR A 23 17.06 13.78 -32.64
N LYS A 24 17.77 14.29 -33.63
CA LYS A 24 18.47 13.45 -34.62
C LYS A 24 19.59 12.66 -33.92
N GLY A 25 19.55 11.33 -34.01
CA GLY A 25 20.54 10.42 -33.43
C GLY A 25 20.13 9.79 -32.10
N VAL A 26 18.98 10.17 -31.53
CA VAL A 26 18.44 9.56 -30.30
C VAL A 26 17.11 8.89 -30.61
N ASP A 27 17.08 7.55 -30.53
CA ASP A 27 15.86 6.77 -30.67
C ASP A 27 15.05 6.86 -29.37
N ASN A 28 14.24 7.92 -29.26
CA ASN A 28 13.35 8.14 -28.12
C ASN A 28 12.46 6.91 -27.83
N ASP A 29 12.06 6.16 -28.86
CA ASP A 29 11.26 4.93 -28.70
C ASP A 29 12.06 3.80 -28.03
N ALA A 30 13.37 3.70 -28.25
CA ALA A 30 14.22 2.72 -27.58
C ALA A 30 14.40 3.07 -26.10
N ILE A 31 14.61 4.36 -25.78
CA ILE A 31 14.71 4.87 -24.41
C ILE A 31 13.39 4.63 -23.67
N ILE A 32 12.26 4.93 -24.29
CA ILE A 32 10.94 4.70 -23.70
C ILE A 32 10.71 3.21 -23.48
N LYS A 33 11.06 2.32 -24.42
CA LYS A 33 10.99 0.86 -24.23
C LYS A 33 11.85 0.39 -23.07
N GLN A 34 13.05 0.94 -22.93
CA GLN A 34 13.97 0.57 -21.86
C GLN A 34 13.45 1.01 -20.49
N ILE A 35 12.96 2.25 -20.37
CA ILE A 35 12.30 2.73 -19.16
C ILE A 35 11.04 1.92 -18.84
N ILE A 36 10.27 1.53 -19.87
CA ILE A 36 9.10 0.67 -19.69
C ILE A 36 9.51 -0.71 -19.21
N ILE A 37 10.61 -1.31 -19.70
CA ILE A 37 11.11 -2.61 -19.23
C ILE A 37 11.63 -2.51 -17.79
N ASP A 38 12.38 -1.46 -17.47
CA ASP A 38 12.95 -1.24 -16.14
C ASP A 38 11.87 -0.94 -15.10
N ASN A 39 10.83 -0.20 -15.49
CA ASN A 39 9.69 0.15 -14.63
C ASN A 39 8.47 -0.77 -14.83
N LEU A 40 8.56 -1.80 -15.68
CA LEU A 40 7.51 -2.81 -15.78
C LEU A 40 7.64 -3.63 -14.50
N ASP A 41 6.74 -3.39 -13.56
CA ASP A 41 6.50 -4.36 -12.51
C ASP A 41 5.99 -5.62 -13.21
N VAL A 42 6.86 -6.63 -13.35
CA VAL A 42 6.59 -7.87 -14.09
C VAL A 42 5.54 -8.66 -13.33
N THR A 43 4.30 -8.23 -13.50
CA THR A 43 3.08 -8.96 -13.13
C THR A 43 2.84 -10.16 -14.05
N GLY A 44 3.78 -10.43 -14.96
CA GLY A 44 3.86 -11.62 -15.82
C GLY A 44 5.10 -12.46 -15.53
N GLY A 45 5.11 -13.17 -14.40
CA GLY A 45 5.82 -14.44 -14.20
C GLY A 45 7.36 -14.51 -14.21
N TYR A 46 8.08 -13.52 -14.75
CA TYR A 46 9.56 -13.60 -14.85
C TYR A 46 10.23 -12.37 -14.23
N LYS A 47 10.30 -12.38 -12.91
CA LYS A 47 11.16 -11.48 -12.14
C LYS A 47 12.60 -12.00 -12.19
N LYS A 48 13.59 -11.11 -12.27
CA LYS A 48 15.01 -11.50 -12.17
C LYS A 48 15.21 -12.29 -10.88
N GLU A 49 15.68 -13.52 -11.01
CA GLU A 49 15.83 -14.46 -9.90
C GLU A 49 16.75 -13.88 -8.83
N SER A 50 16.17 -13.66 -7.64
CA SER A 50 16.88 -13.21 -6.45
C SER A 50 17.15 -14.42 -5.58
N LEU A 51 18.41 -14.59 -5.14
CA LEU A 51 18.79 -15.68 -4.23
C LEU A 51 17.98 -15.63 -2.93
N TYR A 52 17.59 -14.43 -2.49
CA TYR A 52 16.77 -14.22 -1.29
C TYR A 52 15.31 -14.64 -1.47
N GLU A 53 14.83 -14.68 -2.71
CA GLU A 53 13.45 -15.09 -3.03
C GLU A 53 13.33 -16.60 -3.28
N THR A 54 14.46 -17.33 -3.18
CA THR A 54 14.48 -18.77 -3.32
C THR A 54 13.82 -19.43 -2.10
N LEU A 55 13.05 -20.50 -2.32
CA LEU A 55 12.38 -21.26 -1.26
C LEU A 55 13.39 -21.80 -0.22
N ALA A 56 14.57 -22.23 -0.68
CA ALA A 56 15.66 -22.70 0.18
C ALA A 56 16.13 -21.63 1.18
N TRP A 57 16.22 -20.37 0.77
CA TRP A 57 16.55 -19.26 1.67
C TRP A 57 15.48 -19.09 2.74
N HIS A 58 14.20 -19.12 2.35
CA HIS A 58 13.09 -19.04 3.29
C HIS A 58 13.11 -20.21 4.28
N THR A 59 13.35 -21.45 3.85
CA THR A 59 13.42 -22.62 4.74
C THR A 59 14.51 -22.49 5.80
N ILE A 60 15.65 -21.87 5.48
CA ILE A 60 16.76 -21.66 6.43
C ILE A 60 16.45 -20.51 7.40
N VAL A 61 15.88 -19.40 6.90
CA VAL A 61 15.65 -18.20 7.70
C VAL A 61 14.40 -18.31 8.58
N PHE A 62 13.37 -19.00 8.10
CA PHE A 62 12.08 -19.19 8.79
C PHE A 62 12.17 -19.71 10.23
N PRO A 63 12.97 -20.75 10.57
CA PRO A 63 13.07 -21.20 11.95
C PRO A 63 13.66 -20.12 12.87
N VAL A 64 14.63 -19.35 12.39
CA VAL A 64 15.27 -18.27 13.17
C VAL A 64 14.28 -17.14 13.42
N THR A 65 13.51 -16.74 12.41
CA THR A 65 12.51 -15.67 12.54
C THR A 65 11.36 -16.09 13.45
N ILE A 66 10.90 -17.35 13.37
CA ILE A 66 9.88 -17.88 14.28
C ILE A 66 10.39 -17.92 15.71
N CYS A 67 11.58 -18.46 15.97
CA CYS A 67 12.10 -18.53 17.34
C CYS A 67 12.22 -17.14 17.98
N ARG A 68 12.66 -16.15 17.19
CA ARG A 68 12.70 -14.74 17.64
C ARG A 68 11.31 -14.21 17.94
N TYR A 69 10.34 -14.48 17.07
CA TYR A 69 8.95 -14.07 17.25
C TYR A 69 8.33 -14.71 18.49
N ILE A 70 8.51 -16.01 18.69
CA ILE A 70 8.01 -16.73 19.87
C ILE A 70 8.63 -16.16 21.15
N LYS A 71 9.95 -15.95 21.17
CA LYS A 71 10.64 -15.34 22.32
C LYS A 71 10.04 -13.97 22.66
N TRP A 72 9.84 -13.13 21.65
CA TRP A 72 9.21 -11.82 21.83
C TRP A 72 7.79 -11.94 22.39
N ASN A 73 6.96 -12.85 21.86
CA ASN A 73 5.60 -13.08 22.37
C ASN A 73 5.58 -13.58 23.81
N ILE A 74 6.49 -14.49 24.19
CA ILE A 74 6.58 -15.00 25.57
C ILE A 74 7.01 -13.86 26.51
N GLN A 75 8.00 -13.06 26.11
CA GLN A 75 8.43 -11.90 26.88
C GLN A 75 7.30 -10.87 27.05
N TRP A 76 6.55 -10.61 25.97
CA TRP A 76 5.40 -9.72 25.99
C TRP A 76 4.30 -10.25 26.92
N TYR A 77 3.94 -11.53 26.78
CA TYR A 77 2.96 -12.19 27.65
C TYR A 77 3.39 -12.16 29.12
N TRP A 78 4.66 -12.40 29.42
CA TRP A 78 5.18 -12.35 30.79
C TRP A 78 5.05 -10.93 31.38
N ARG A 79 5.48 -9.91 30.64
CA ARG A 79 5.43 -8.50 31.09
C ARG A 79 4.00 -8.04 31.35
N PHE A 80 3.10 -8.24 30.38
CA PHE A 80 1.75 -7.68 30.48
C PHE A 80 0.77 -8.57 31.23
N SER A 81 0.89 -9.91 31.16
CA SER A 81 -0.03 -10.82 31.85
C SER A 81 0.38 -11.15 33.28
N VAL A 82 1.68 -11.27 33.56
CA VAL A 82 2.17 -11.73 34.88
C VAL A 82 2.64 -10.56 35.73
N GLN A 83 3.41 -9.61 35.16
CA GLN A 83 3.92 -8.47 35.92
C GLN A 83 2.91 -7.33 36.05
N LYS A 84 1.83 -7.33 35.25
CA LYS A 84 0.80 -6.26 35.21
C LYS A 84 1.42 -4.87 35.11
N GLU A 85 2.52 -4.75 34.36
CA GLU A 85 3.14 -3.46 34.09
C GLU A 85 2.16 -2.58 33.30
N GLU A 86 2.20 -1.28 33.55
CA GLU A 86 1.44 -0.31 32.76
C GLU A 86 1.85 -0.44 31.28
N LEU A 87 0.86 -0.40 30.39
CA LEU A 87 1.11 -0.45 28.95
C LEU A 87 1.96 0.76 28.56
N ASP A 88 3.20 0.50 28.19
CA ASP A 88 4.08 1.51 27.62
C ASP A 88 3.46 2.07 26.32
N ASP A 89 3.81 3.29 25.95
CA ASP A 89 3.20 3.96 24.79
C ASP A 89 3.52 3.24 23.48
N GLU A 90 4.71 2.64 23.37
CA GLU A 90 5.06 1.75 22.27
C GLU A 90 4.19 0.48 22.23
N ALA A 91 3.84 -0.07 23.40
CA ALA A 91 2.98 -1.25 23.50
C ALA A 91 1.52 -0.92 23.14
N LYS A 92 1.03 0.27 23.53
CA LYS A 92 -0.28 0.78 23.11
C LYS A 92 -0.35 0.96 21.59
N LEU A 93 0.67 1.57 20.99
CA LEU A 93 0.77 1.72 19.52
C LEU A 93 0.79 0.38 18.81
N TYR A 94 1.55 -0.59 19.33
CA TYR A 94 1.55 -1.95 18.79
C TYR A 94 0.15 -2.59 18.81
N LEU A 95 -0.59 -2.44 19.91
CA LEU A 95 -1.96 -2.95 20.02
C LEU A 95 -2.91 -2.26 19.05
N ILE A 96 -2.87 -0.93 18.97
CA ILE A 96 -3.67 -0.15 18.02
C ILE A 96 -3.42 -0.63 16.60
N ARG A 97 -2.15 -0.71 16.18
CA ARG A 97 -1.77 -1.22 14.86
C ARG A 97 -2.32 -2.63 14.61
N ARG A 98 -2.19 -3.52 15.60
CA ARG A 98 -2.67 -4.90 15.52
C ARG A 98 -4.18 -4.97 15.36
N TYR A 99 -4.95 -4.11 16.03
CA TYR A 99 -6.41 -4.08 15.90
C TYR A 99 -6.88 -3.43 14.60
N LEU A 100 -6.16 -2.43 14.10
CA LEU A 100 -6.44 -1.85 12.79
C LEU A 100 -6.13 -2.80 11.63
N GLY A 101 -5.16 -3.70 11.82
CA GLY A 101 -4.77 -4.73 10.85
C GLY A 101 -3.84 -4.21 9.75
N VAL A 102 -3.08 -3.15 10.04
CA VAL A 102 -2.21 -2.46 9.07
C VAL A 102 -0.72 -2.79 9.27
N SER A 103 0.04 -2.74 8.19
CA SER A 103 1.51 -2.88 8.25
C SER A 103 2.14 -1.68 8.97
N GLN A 104 3.41 -1.78 9.38
CA GLN A 104 4.08 -0.67 10.08
C GLN A 104 4.17 0.55 9.17
N LEU A 105 4.63 0.33 7.94
CA LEU A 105 4.79 1.38 6.95
C LEU A 105 3.45 2.05 6.62
N GLU A 106 2.38 1.26 6.49
CA GLU A 106 1.04 1.80 6.24
C GLU A 106 0.51 2.58 7.46
N PHE A 107 0.81 2.11 8.68
CA PHE A 107 0.43 2.80 9.90
C PHE A 107 1.11 4.17 9.98
N ASP A 108 2.43 4.18 9.80
CA ASP A 108 3.26 5.38 9.87
C ASP A 108 2.88 6.39 8.78
N GLN A 109 2.49 5.95 7.58
CA GLN A 109 2.11 6.86 6.50
C GLN A 109 0.68 7.40 6.60
N ARG A 110 -0.29 6.55 6.98
CA ARG A 110 -1.70 6.91 6.95
C ARG A 110 -2.17 7.55 8.26
N TYR A 111 -1.62 7.12 9.39
CA TYR A 111 -2.19 7.43 10.72
C TYR A 111 -1.31 8.34 11.56
N GLU A 112 -0.17 8.83 11.08
CA GLU A 112 0.73 9.74 11.82
C GLU A 112 -0.01 10.92 12.46
N ALA A 113 -0.90 11.57 11.69
CA ALA A 113 -1.68 12.71 12.17
C ALA A 113 -2.87 12.31 13.08
N ASP A 114 -3.27 11.04 13.07
CA ASP A 114 -4.37 10.51 13.87
C ASP A 114 -3.86 9.83 15.16
N ILE A 115 -2.54 9.74 15.40
CA ILE A 115 -1.95 9.08 16.57
C ILE A 115 -2.53 9.66 17.87
N ASP A 116 -2.51 10.98 18.04
CA ASP A 116 -3.02 11.63 19.25
C ASP A 116 -4.50 11.30 19.47
N ASN A 117 -5.31 11.31 18.40
CA ASN A 117 -6.73 10.96 18.48
C ASN A 117 -6.96 9.49 18.85
N LEU A 118 -6.09 8.59 18.39
CA LEU A 118 -6.11 7.17 18.75
C LEU A 118 -5.77 6.96 20.23
N PHE A 119 -4.85 7.74 20.78
CA PHE A 119 -4.51 7.73 22.20
C PHE A 119 -5.63 8.32 23.07
N GLU A 120 -6.19 9.47 22.68
CA GLU A 120 -7.30 10.12 23.39
C GLU A 120 -8.53 9.21 23.53
N ARG A 121 -8.81 8.40 22.50
CA ARG A 121 -9.95 7.46 22.46
C ARG A 121 -9.62 6.08 23.04
N GLU A 122 -8.43 5.93 23.61
CA GLU A 122 -7.97 4.67 24.20
C GLU A 122 -8.08 3.48 23.24
N CYS A 123 -7.70 3.69 21.97
CA CYS A 123 -7.84 2.67 20.91
C CYS A 123 -6.93 1.44 21.11
N TRP A 124 -6.12 1.40 22.18
CA TRP A 124 -5.47 0.17 22.65
C TRP A 124 -6.46 -0.81 23.31
N ILE A 125 -7.72 -0.40 23.51
CA ILE A 125 -8.85 -1.28 23.82
C ILE A 125 -9.54 -1.64 22.50
N LYS A 126 -9.70 -2.95 22.25
CA LYS A 126 -10.21 -3.47 20.98
C LYS A 126 -11.58 -2.90 20.60
N GLU A 127 -12.47 -2.74 21.58
CA GLU A 127 -13.83 -2.22 21.37
C GLU A 127 -13.81 -0.77 20.88
N ASN A 128 -13.05 0.09 21.57
CA ASN A 128 -12.88 1.50 21.18
C ASN A 128 -12.25 1.62 19.78
N CYS A 129 -11.25 0.79 19.48
CA CYS A 129 -10.62 0.77 18.17
C CYS A 129 -11.59 0.40 17.05
N LEU A 130 -12.50 -0.55 17.29
CA LEU A 130 -13.51 -0.96 16.31
C LEU A 130 -14.54 0.14 16.05
N VAL A 131 -14.99 0.82 17.11
CA VAL A 131 -15.91 1.97 16.99
C VAL A 131 -15.25 3.10 16.20
N TRP A 132 -14.01 3.46 16.56
CA TRP A 132 -13.25 4.50 15.84
C TRP A 132 -13.03 4.16 14.37
N LYS A 133 -12.70 2.90 14.07
CA LYS A 133 -12.52 2.43 12.69
C LYS A 133 -13.83 2.54 11.90
N ALA A 134 -14.95 2.13 12.48
CA ALA A 134 -16.25 2.25 11.84
C ALA A 134 -16.65 3.72 11.57
N GLU A 135 -16.36 4.64 12.50
CA GLU A 135 -16.58 6.08 12.32
C GLU A 135 -15.72 6.66 11.18
N LYS A 136 -14.43 6.30 11.14
CA LYS A 136 -13.51 6.76 10.09
C LYS A 136 -13.90 6.21 8.72
N ASP A 137 -14.24 4.93 8.63
CA ASP A 137 -14.71 4.29 7.40
C ASP A 137 -16.02 4.93 6.91
N ALA A 138 -16.95 5.25 7.81
CA ALA A 138 -18.19 5.96 7.47
C ALA A 138 -17.91 7.38 6.95
N ALA A 139 -17.05 8.14 7.63
CA ALA A 139 -16.67 9.49 7.20
C ALA A 139 -15.96 9.50 5.83
N GLU A 140 -15.13 8.49 5.55
CA GLU A 140 -14.51 8.32 4.25
C GLU A 140 -15.53 7.96 3.17
N GLN A 141 -16.46 7.04 3.47
CA GLN A 141 -17.56 6.69 2.57
C GLN A 141 -18.45 7.89 2.25
N GLU A 142 -18.74 8.75 3.22
CA GLU A 142 -19.50 9.98 3.01
C GLU A 142 -18.75 10.98 2.12
N LYS A 143 -17.45 11.21 2.37
CA LYS A 143 -16.61 12.05 1.52
C LYS A 143 -16.57 11.52 0.08
N MET A 144 -16.43 10.21 -0.07
CA MET A 144 -16.47 9.55 -1.37
C MET A 144 -17.83 9.72 -2.03
N ALA A 145 -18.93 9.51 -1.30
CA ALA A 145 -20.29 9.70 -1.78
C ALA A 145 -20.59 11.15 -2.20
N GLN A 146 -20.02 12.13 -1.50
CA GLN A 146 -20.15 13.55 -1.85
C GLN A 146 -19.32 13.91 -3.09
N SER A 147 -18.21 13.21 -3.34
CA SER A 147 -17.33 13.49 -4.46
C SER A 147 -18.05 13.37 -5.83
N GLY A 148 -17.84 14.38 -6.69
CA GLY A 148 -18.42 14.37 -8.05
C GLY A 148 -17.89 13.22 -8.91
N ARG A 149 -16.66 12.77 -8.66
CA ARG A 149 -16.02 11.63 -9.35
C ARG A 149 -16.77 10.32 -9.07
N TYR A 150 -17.03 10.02 -7.80
CA TYR A 150 -17.74 8.82 -7.40
C TYR A 150 -19.20 8.82 -7.93
N LYS A 151 -19.89 9.96 -7.87
CA LYS A 151 -21.24 10.11 -8.46
C LYS A 151 -21.23 9.84 -9.98
N ARG A 152 -20.22 10.33 -10.71
CA ARG A 152 -20.04 10.05 -12.16
C ARG A 152 -19.77 8.58 -12.41
N TYR A 153 -18.85 7.97 -11.66
CA TYR A 153 -18.54 6.53 -11.76
C TYR A 153 -19.76 5.64 -11.49
N LYS A 154 -20.54 5.95 -10.45
CA LYS A 154 -21.79 5.23 -10.14
C LYS A 154 -22.82 5.32 -11.26
N ARG A 155 -22.96 6.49 -11.92
CA ARG A 155 -23.81 6.65 -13.12
C ARG A 155 -23.28 5.83 -14.30
N TYR A 156 -21.98 5.83 -14.52
CA TYR A 156 -21.35 5.00 -15.54
C TYR A 156 -21.62 3.51 -15.28
N MET A 157 -21.38 2.99 -14.08
CA MET A 157 -21.67 1.58 -13.76
C MET A 157 -23.15 1.21 -13.93
N LYS A 158 -24.07 2.13 -13.60
CA LYS A 158 -25.51 1.92 -13.81
C LYS A 158 -25.89 1.89 -15.30
N ASN A 159 -25.20 2.65 -16.14
CA ASN A 159 -25.46 2.75 -17.57
C ASN A 159 -24.58 1.80 -18.42
N ALA A 160 -23.51 1.24 -17.87
CA ALA A 160 -22.60 0.30 -18.52
C ALA A 160 -23.15 -1.14 -18.54
N GLY A 161 -24.40 -1.34 -18.13
CA GLY A 161 -25.14 -2.58 -18.36
C GLY A 161 -25.50 -2.73 -19.84
N THR A 162 -24.58 -3.34 -20.59
CA THR A 162 -24.72 -4.20 -21.80
C THR A 162 -23.58 -3.91 -22.76
N ILE A 163 -22.39 -4.45 -22.50
CA ILE A 163 -21.46 -4.83 -23.57
C ILE A 163 -21.74 -6.32 -23.80
N SER A 164 -22.85 -6.64 -24.45
CA SER A 164 -23.14 -8.01 -24.89
C SER A 164 -22.27 -8.29 -26.11
N PHE A 165 -21.15 -8.99 -25.91
CA PHE A 165 -20.44 -9.69 -26.98
C PHE A 165 -21.19 -10.99 -27.27
N VAL A 166 -22.41 -10.89 -27.81
CA VAL A 166 -23.05 -11.99 -28.52
C VAL A 166 -22.96 -11.59 -29.98
N ASP A 167 -21.95 -12.11 -30.66
CA ASP A 167 -21.87 -12.05 -32.12
C ASP A 167 -23.12 -12.78 -32.67
N GLU A 168 -23.91 -12.08 -33.49
CA GLU A 168 -25.02 -12.68 -34.24
C GLU A 168 -24.43 -13.66 -35.27
N GLU A 169 -24.82 -14.94 -35.16
CA GLU A 169 -24.55 -16.00 -36.16
C GLU A 169 -25.23 -15.73 -37.51
#